data_AF-A0A392M624-F1
#
_entry.id   AF-A0A392M624-F1
#
_cell.length_a   1.000
_cell.length_b   1.000
_cell.length_c   1.000
_cell.angle_alpha   90.00
_cell.angle_beta   90.00
_cell.angle_gamma   90.00
#
_symmetry.space_group_name_H-M   'P 1'
#
loop_
_entity.id
_entity.type
_entity.pdbx_description
1 polymer ?
#
loop_
_entity_poly.entity_id
_entity_poly.type
_entity_poly.pdbx_seq_one_letter_code
_entity_poly.pdbx_strand_id
1 'polypeptide(L)'
;FSGTTNGVRIKTWQGGSGSVSNIKFQNIQMNNVTNPIIIDQNYCDQESPCQQQKSAVQIRNVLYQNIKGTSASDVAVQFNCSQNFPCQGIVLQNIDLELEGGGEAKASCNNVELSYRGNVSPRCNYIEEINI
;
A
#
# COMPACT_ATOMS: atom_id res chain seq x y z
N PHE A 1 -9.45 1.00 -13.40
CA PHE A 1 -8.62 2.21 -13.51
C PHE A 1 -7.74 2.09 -14.73
N SER A 2 -7.55 3.15 -15.52
CA SER A 2 -6.75 3.12 -16.75
C SER A 2 -5.95 4.41 -16.91
N GLY A 3 -4.62 4.32 -17.07
CA GLY A 3 -3.74 5.48 -17.30
C GLY A 3 -3.71 6.50 -16.15
N THR A 4 -4.16 6.12 -14.96
CA THR A 4 -4.28 7.00 -13.79
C THR A 4 -3.01 6.97 -12.95
N THR A 5 -2.70 8.08 -12.27
CA THR A 5 -1.58 8.13 -11.32
C THR A 5 -1.75 7.19 -10.13
N ASN A 6 -2.98 6.94 -9.65
CA ASN A 6 -3.24 6.08 -8.50
C ASN A 6 -4.43 5.16 -8.78
N GLY A 7 -4.38 3.94 -8.27
CA GLY A 7 -5.54 3.05 -8.17
C GLY A 7 -6.28 3.28 -6.85
N VAL A 8 -6.20 2.31 -5.96
CA VAL A 8 -6.80 2.40 -4.62
C VAL A 8 -5.79 2.99 -3.63
N ARG A 9 -6.20 4.05 -2.93
CA ARG A 9 -5.31 4.82 -2.05
C ARG A 9 -5.99 5.16 -0.73
N ILE A 10 -5.33 4.84 0.38
CA ILE A 10 -5.61 5.41 1.70
C ILE A 10 -4.45 6.34 2.02
N LYS A 11 -4.75 7.60 2.35
CA LYS A 11 -3.75 8.57 2.80
C LYS A 11 -4.20 9.25 4.08
N THR A 12 -3.29 9.44 5.03
CA THR A 12 -3.55 10.17 6.27
C THR A 12 -2.42 11.13 6.57
N TRP A 13 -2.75 12.30 7.09
CA TRP A 13 -1.75 13.31 7.48
C TRP A 13 -0.82 12.78 8.58
N GLN A 14 0.48 13.02 8.42
CA GLN A 14 1.45 12.79 9.48
C GLN A 14 1.12 13.66 10.70
N GLY A 15 1.12 13.08 11.91
CA GLY A 15 0.69 13.78 13.13
C GLY A 15 -0.83 13.78 13.35
N GLY A 16 -1.61 13.25 12.40
CA GLY A 16 -3.05 13.12 12.53
C GLY A 16 -3.47 12.21 13.69
N SER A 17 -4.76 12.25 14.02
CA SER A 17 -5.36 11.38 15.05
C SER A 17 -6.73 10.87 14.58
N GLY A 18 -7.18 9.78 15.17
CA GLY A 18 -8.43 9.10 14.80
C GLY A 18 -8.18 7.68 14.30
N SER A 19 -9.20 7.09 13.69
CA SER A 19 -9.13 5.72 13.20
C SER A 19 -9.89 5.54 11.89
N VAL A 20 -9.37 4.65 11.05
CA VAL A 20 -9.98 4.21 9.80
C VAL A 20 -9.99 2.69 9.83
N SER A 21 -11.17 2.06 9.70
CA SER A 21 -11.26 0.61 9.77
C SER A 21 -12.36 0.00 8.90
N ASN A 22 -12.25 -1.31 8.65
CA ASN A 22 -13.23 -2.13 7.94
C ASN A 22 -13.47 -1.67 6.49
N ILE A 23 -12.37 -1.41 5.78
CA ILE A 23 -12.39 -1.00 4.37
C ILE A 23 -12.24 -2.24 3.48
N LYS A 24 -13.00 -2.28 2.39
CA LYS A 24 -12.87 -3.33 1.36
C LYS A 24 -12.74 -2.72 -0.04
N PHE A 25 -11.63 -3.02 -0.71
CA PHE A 25 -11.45 -2.80 -2.15
C PHE A 25 -11.55 -4.16 -2.85
N GLN A 26 -12.51 -4.31 -3.78
CA GLN A 26 -12.77 -5.60 -4.40
C GLN A 26 -13.08 -5.52 -5.90
N ASN A 27 -12.66 -6.55 -6.64
CA ASN A 27 -12.98 -6.75 -8.06
C ASN A 27 -12.57 -5.56 -8.94
N ILE A 28 -11.28 -5.24 -8.92
CA ILE A 28 -10.73 -4.04 -9.58
C ILE A 28 -9.76 -4.47 -10.67
N GLN A 29 -9.99 -3.96 -11.89
CA GLN A 29 -9.06 -4.08 -13.01
C GLN A 29 -8.24 -2.79 -13.15
N MET A 30 -6.93 -2.93 -13.33
CA MET A 30 -5.97 -1.85 -13.55
C MET A 30 -5.32 -2.00 -14.93
N ASN A 31 -5.08 -0.89 -15.60
CA ASN A 31 -4.35 -0.84 -16.86
C ASN A 31 -3.43 0.37 -16.83
N ASN A 32 -2.12 0.12 -16.84
CA ASN A 32 -1.09 1.15 -16.88
C ASN A 32 -1.32 2.22 -15.78
N VAL A 33 -1.47 1.77 -14.53
CA VAL A 33 -1.71 2.66 -13.37
C VAL A 33 -0.40 2.88 -12.63
N THR A 34 0.02 4.13 -12.40
CA THR A 34 1.35 4.41 -11.83
C THR A 34 1.52 3.86 -10.42
N ASN A 35 0.53 4.03 -9.55
CA ASN A 35 0.56 3.53 -8.17
C ASN A 35 -0.75 2.75 -7.86
N PRO A 36 -0.81 1.45 -8.21
CA PRO A 36 -2.01 0.64 -8.11
C PRO A 36 -2.62 0.55 -6.70
N ILE A 37 -1.84 0.16 -5.68
CA ILE A 37 -2.33 -0.04 -4.30
C ILE A 37 -1.43 0.76 -3.34
N ILE A 38 -2.02 1.71 -2.60
CA ILE A 38 -1.28 2.57 -1.68
C ILE A 38 -1.96 2.68 -0.31
N ILE A 39 -1.16 2.57 0.75
CA ILE A 39 -1.41 3.18 2.06
C ILE A 39 -0.25 4.11 2.37
N ASP A 40 -0.52 5.38 2.63
CA ASP A 40 0.48 6.37 3.07
C ASP A 40 0.00 7.10 4.33
N GLN A 41 0.52 6.69 5.49
CA GLN A 41 0.25 7.35 6.77
C GLN A 41 1.19 8.53 7.05
N ASN A 42 2.21 8.74 6.21
CA ASN A 42 3.21 9.81 6.37
C ASN A 42 2.96 10.94 5.36
N TYR A 43 1.72 11.09 4.89
CA TYR A 43 1.39 12.10 3.90
C TYR A 43 1.65 13.51 4.44
N CYS A 44 2.36 14.29 3.63
CA CYS A 44 2.78 15.66 3.90
C CYS A 44 2.87 16.39 2.56
N ASP A 45 2.32 17.60 2.48
CA ASP A 45 2.26 18.41 1.26
C ASP A 45 3.24 19.61 1.29
N GLN A 46 4.20 19.58 2.22
CA GLN A 46 5.21 20.61 2.38
C GLN A 46 6.39 20.38 1.42
N GLU A 47 7.03 21.47 0.98
CA GLU A 47 8.24 21.40 0.12
C GLU A 47 9.43 20.71 0.80
N SER A 48 9.44 20.71 2.13
CA SER A 48 10.44 20.00 2.95
C SER A 48 9.82 18.77 3.61
N PRO A 49 10.60 17.69 3.85
CA PRO A 49 10.11 16.52 4.55
C PRO A 49 9.52 16.91 5.91
N CYS A 50 8.25 16.59 6.14
CA CYS A 50 7.64 16.81 7.44
C CYS A 50 8.41 16.02 8.51
N GLN A 51 8.74 16.68 9.63
CA GLN A 51 9.34 16.01 10.77
C GLN A 51 8.44 14.88 11.26
N GLN A 52 9.02 13.70 11.47
CA GLN A 52 8.31 12.54 12.00
C GLN A 52 7.52 12.94 13.26
N GLN A 53 6.22 12.66 13.22
CA GLN A 53 5.32 12.95 14.33
C GLN A 53 5.04 11.68 15.13
N LYS A 54 4.77 11.85 16.42
CA LYS A 54 4.47 10.72 17.31
C LYS A 54 3.08 10.15 17.09
N SER A 55 2.11 10.98 16.69
CA SER A 55 0.73 10.59 16.40
C SER A 55 0.52 10.25 14.93
N ALA A 56 -0.38 9.31 14.67
CA ALA A 56 -0.93 9.05 13.34
C ALA A 56 -2.36 8.50 13.47
N VAL A 57 -3.10 8.55 12.37
CA VAL A 57 -4.43 7.91 12.27
C VAL A 57 -4.24 6.40 12.26
N GLN A 58 -4.88 5.66 13.15
CA GLN A 58 -4.79 4.20 13.18
C GLN A 58 -5.58 3.59 12.02
N ILE A 59 -4.93 2.78 11.17
CA ILE A 59 -5.57 2.03 10.08
C ILE A 59 -5.68 0.55 10.48
N ARG A 60 -6.88 -0.03 10.36
CA ARG A 60 -7.13 -1.44 10.70
C ARG A 60 -8.07 -2.14 9.71
N ASN A 61 -7.93 -3.45 9.56
CA ASN A 61 -8.91 -4.30 8.86
C ASN A 61 -9.22 -3.80 7.44
N VAL A 62 -8.19 -3.72 6.60
CA VAL A 62 -8.34 -3.35 5.18
C VAL A 62 -8.17 -4.59 4.33
N LEU A 63 -9.18 -4.90 3.52
CA LEU A 63 -9.16 -6.02 2.59
C LEU A 63 -9.03 -5.51 1.15
N TYR A 64 -7.97 -5.94 0.47
CA TYR A 64 -7.81 -5.83 -0.97
C TYR A 64 -8.08 -7.22 -1.57
N GLN A 65 -9.08 -7.33 -2.44
CA GLN A 65 -9.55 -8.61 -2.95
C GLN A 65 -9.74 -8.59 -4.47
N ASN A 66 -9.22 -9.59 -5.19
CA ASN A 66 -9.43 -9.75 -6.63
C ASN A 66 -9.05 -8.48 -7.41
N ILE A 67 -7.81 -8.02 -7.25
CA ILE A 67 -7.28 -6.85 -7.95
C ILE A 67 -6.27 -7.34 -8.98
N LYS A 68 -6.50 -7.02 -10.25
CA LYS A 68 -5.67 -7.50 -11.36
C LYS A 68 -5.26 -6.38 -12.30
N GLY A 69 -4.16 -6.54 -13.02
CA GLY A 69 -3.77 -5.64 -14.10
C GLY A 69 -2.31 -5.24 -14.11
N THR A 70 -2.03 -4.06 -14.65
CA THR A 70 -0.66 -3.58 -14.87
C THR A 70 -0.36 -2.26 -14.16
N SER A 71 0.87 -2.18 -13.66
CA SER A 71 1.46 -1.00 -13.06
C SER A 71 2.32 -0.25 -14.07
N ALA A 72 2.19 1.07 -14.14
CA ALA A 72 3.06 1.91 -14.97
C ALA A 72 4.45 2.14 -14.33
N SER A 73 4.62 1.73 -13.08
CA SER A 73 5.89 1.84 -12.34
C SER A 73 6.26 0.51 -11.68
N ASP A 74 7.54 0.38 -11.32
CA ASP A 74 8.08 -0.80 -10.64
C ASP A 74 7.31 -1.20 -9.38
N VAL A 75 6.86 -0.23 -8.57
CA VAL A 75 6.23 -0.50 -7.27
C VAL A 75 4.71 -0.47 -7.41
N ALA A 76 4.10 -1.64 -7.53
CA ALA A 76 2.65 -1.76 -7.69
C ALA A 76 1.89 -1.69 -6.34
N VAL A 77 2.53 -2.12 -5.26
CA VAL A 77 1.96 -2.13 -3.91
C VAL A 77 2.88 -1.36 -2.97
N GLN A 78 2.37 -0.30 -2.36
CA GLN A 78 3.12 0.53 -1.42
C GLN A 78 2.33 0.67 -0.11
N PHE A 79 2.89 0.18 0.99
CA PHE A 79 2.38 0.41 2.34
C PHE A 79 3.43 1.15 3.14
N ASN A 80 3.21 2.43 3.37
CA ASN A 80 4.06 3.28 4.18
C ASN A 80 3.31 3.67 5.46
N CYS A 81 3.33 2.77 6.43
CA CYS A 81 2.62 2.97 7.69
C CYS A 81 3.53 3.59 8.77
N SER A 82 2.92 4.23 9.75
CA SER A 82 3.62 4.85 10.88
C SER A 82 4.25 3.78 11.77
N GLN A 83 5.47 3.99 12.22
CA GLN A 83 6.13 3.11 13.19
C GLN A 83 5.39 3.06 14.54
N ASN A 84 4.80 4.18 14.96
CA ASN A 84 4.08 4.28 16.23
C ASN A 84 2.63 3.76 16.14
N PHE A 85 2.05 3.75 14.94
CA PHE A 85 0.68 3.29 14.66
C PHE A 85 0.67 2.40 13.42
N PRO A 86 1.30 1.20 13.49
CA PRO A 86 1.40 0.31 12.36
C PRO A 86 0.01 -0.06 11.84
N CYS A 87 -0.09 -0.28 10.54
CA CYS A 87 -1.32 -0.75 9.91
C CYS A 87 -1.58 -2.20 10.34
N GLN A 88 -2.78 -2.49 10.84
CA GLN A 88 -3.10 -3.81 11.42
C GLN A 88 -4.19 -4.52 10.61
N GLY A 89 -4.07 -5.84 10.48
CA GLY A 89 -5.06 -6.65 9.76
C GLY A 89 -5.23 -6.24 8.29
N ILE A 90 -4.14 -5.95 7.57
CA ILE A 90 -4.18 -5.67 6.14
C ILE A 90 -4.14 -7.00 5.38
N VAL A 91 -5.17 -7.28 4.57
CA VAL A 91 -5.30 -8.54 3.85
C VAL A 91 -5.20 -8.29 2.35
N LEU A 92 -4.25 -8.98 1.71
CA LEU A 92 -4.14 -9.05 0.26
C LEU A 92 -4.65 -10.42 -0.20
N GLN A 93 -5.72 -10.44 -0.99
CA GLN A 93 -6.36 -11.66 -1.46
C GLN A 93 -6.52 -11.64 -2.98
N ASN A 94 -5.98 -12.65 -3.69
CA ASN A 94 -6.11 -12.76 -5.14
C ASN A 94 -5.66 -11.47 -5.88
N ILE A 95 -4.42 -11.06 -5.62
CA ILE A 95 -3.81 -9.88 -6.24
C ILE A 95 -2.88 -10.34 -7.36
N ASP A 96 -2.98 -9.71 -8.51
CA ASP A 96 -2.26 -10.08 -9.72
C ASP A 96 -1.87 -8.81 -10.50
N LEU A 97 -0.79 -8.17 -10.07
CA LEU A 97 -0.29 -6.93 -10.67
C LEU A 97 1.10 -7.15 -11.27
N GLU A 98 1.24 -6.84 -12.54
CA GLU A 98 2.48 -6.95 -13.31
C GLU A 98 2.99 -5.57 -13.74
N LEU A 99 4.25 -5.48 -14.16
CA LEU A 99 4.76 -4.26 -14.78
C LEU A 99 4.18 -4.12 -16.20
N GLU A 100 3.73 -2.92 -16.56
CA GLU A 100 3.29 -2.61 -17.92
C GLU A 100 4.42 -2.87 -18.92
N GLY A 101 4.11 -3.54 -20.04
CA GLY A 101 5.12 -3.98 -21.00
C GLY A 101 5.82 -5.30 -20.65
N GLY A 102 5.49 -5.90 -19.51
CA GLY A 102 5.97 -7.20 -19.07
C GLY A 102 7.03 -7.13 -17.98
N GLY A 103 7.07 -8.17 -17.14
CA GLY A 103 8.00 -8.29 -16.01
C GLY A 103 7.31 -8.23 -14.64
N GLU A 104 8.09 -8.51 -13.61
CA GLU A 104 7.60 -8.55 -12.23
C GLU A 104 7.47 -7.13 -11.66
N ALA A 105 6.28 -6.79 -11.18
CA ALA A 105 6.10 -5.64 -10.30
C ALA A 105 6.67 -5.95 -8.91
N LYS A 106 6.88 -4.90 -8.11
CA LYS A 106 7.43 -4.97 -6.74
C LYS A 106 6.42 -4.45 -5.73
N ALA A 107 6.65 -4.82 -4.46
CA ALA A 107 5.96 -4.20 -3.33
C ALA A 107 6.97 -3.60 -2.35
N SER A 108 6.60 -2.47 -1.74
CA SER A 108 7.36 -1.80 -0.69
C SER A 108 6.48 -1.61 0.53
N CYS A 109 6.89 -2.15 1.68
CA CYS A 109 6.00 -2.31 2.83
C CYS A 109 6.74 -2.02 4.14
N ASN A 110 6.29 -1.00 4.86
CA ASN A 110 6.85 -0.53 6.12
C ASN A 110 5.75 -0.51 7.19
N ASN A 111 6.05 -1.04 8.37
CA ASN A 111 5.19 -0.99 9.57
C ASN A 111 3.75 -1.49 9.34
N VAL A 112 3.59 -2.60 8.62
CA VAL A 112 2.29 -3.16 8.26
C VAL A 112 2.21 -4.63 8.62
N GLU A 113 1.14 -5.02 9.30
CA GLU A 113 0.79 -6.41 9.55
C GLU A 113 -0.04 -6.94 8.37
N LEU A 114 0.55 -7.86 7.61
CA LEU A 114 -0.03 -8.40 6.39
C LEU A 114 -0.45 -9.85 6.52
N SER A 115 -1.55 -10.19 5.84
CA SER A 115 -1.95 -11.55 5.57
C SER A 115 -2.25 -11.74 4.09
N TYR A 116 -1.73 -12.83 3.52
CA TYR A 116 -1.92 -13.19 2.13
C TYR A 116 -2.93 -14.32 1.99
N ARG A 117 -3.84 -14.24 1.01
CA ARG A 117 -4.82 -15.30 0.71
C ARG A 117 -4.88 -15.57 -0.80
N GLY A 118 -4.80 -16.83 -1.21
CA GLY A 118 -4.79 -17.20 -2.62
C GLY A 118 -3.54 -16.70 -3.35
N ASN A 119 -3.67 -16.45 -4.66
CA ASN A 119 -2.55 -15.92 -5.45
C ASN A 119 -2.32 -14.44 -5.10
N VAL A 120 -1.08 -14.06 -4.80
CA VAL A 120 -0.75 -12.66 -4.55
C VAL A 120 0.61 -12.39 -5.19
N SER A 121 0.60 -11.52 -6.20
CA SER A 121 1.78 -10.92 -6.82
C SER A 121 1.51 -9.43 -7.11
N PRO A 122 2.40 -8.50 -6.75
CA PRO A 122 3.64 -8.72 -5.99
C PRO A 122 3.39 -8.90 -4.49
N ARG A 123 4.35 -9.51 -3.78
CA ARG A 123 4.36 -9.61 -2.31
C ARG A 123 5.38 -8.66 -1.72
N CYS A 124 5.14 -8.25 -0.48
CA CYS A 124 6.14 -7.52 0.29
C CYS A 124 7.30 -8.45 0.56
N ASN A 125 8.49 -8.07 0.09
CA ASN A 125 9.70 -8.78 0.44
C ASN A 125 9.95 -8.56 1.94
N TYR A 126 10.13 -9.65 2.71
CA TYR A 126 10.68 -9.55 4.06
C TYR A 126 12.09 -9.00 3.93
N ILE A 127 12.29 -7.72 4.22
CA ILE A 127 13.60 -7.24 4.63
C ILE A 127 13.62 -7.44 6.14
N GLU A 128 14.18 -8.57 6.59
CA GLU A 128 14.79 -8.58 7.91
C GLU A 128 15.81 -7.44 7.89
N GLU A 129 15.65 -6.46 8.78
CA GLU A 129 16.77 -5.62 9.21
C GLU A 129 17.84 -6.56 9.80
N ILE A 130 18.75 -7.06 8.95
CA ILE A 130 20.01 -7.66 9.41
C ILE A 130 20.99 -6.52 9.65
N ASN A 131 21.07 -6.13 10.93
CA ASN A 131 22.18 -5.54 11.67
C ASN A 131 23.41 -5.05 10.88
N ILE A 132 23.69 -3.76 11.00
CA ILE A 132 25.03 -3.24 11.37
C ILE A 132 24.84 -2.21 12.48
#